data_AF-A0A2U2B3T9-F1
#
_entry.id   AF-A0A2U2B3T9-F1
#
_cell.length_a   1.000
_cell.length_b   1.000
_cell.length_c   1.000
_cell.angle_alpha   90.00
_cell.angle_beta   90.00
_cell.angle_gamma   90.00
#
_symmetry.space_group_name_H-M   'P 1'
#
loop_
_entity.id
_entity.type
_entity.pdbx_description
1 polymer ?
#
loop_
_entity_poly.entity_id
_entity_poly.type
_entity_poly.pdbx_seq_one_letter_code
_entity_poly.pdbx_strand_id
1 'polypeptide(L)' 'MLDINADIAKKTAEIRAKYGFKTPDAIQLASALHSGSDFFITNDNQLNKFKELKVILVDQLS' A
#
# COMPACT_ATOMS: atom_id res chain seq x y z
N MET A 1 13.97 -0.27 -6.55
CA MET A 1 12.79 -1.04 -6.99
C MET A 1 12.78 -2.30 -6.16
N LEU A 2 11.67 -2.61 -5.47
CA LEU A 2 11.55 -3.86 -4.72
C LEU A 2 11.12 -4.96 -5.68
N ASP A 3 11.82 -6.09 -5.64
CA ASP A 3 11.38 -7.28 -6.36
C ASP A 3 10.17 -7.88 -5.66
N ILE A 4 9.18 -8.29 -6.45
CA ILE A 4 7.99 -8.95 -5.92
C ILE A 4 8.37 -10.39 -5.58
N ASN A 5 8.41 -10.71 -4.29
CA ASN A 5 8.59 -12.06 -3.78
C ASN A 5 7.25 -12.68 -3.34
N ALA A 6 7.28 -13.93 -2.90
CA ALA A 6 6.09 -14.65 -2.47
C ALA A 6 5.37 -13.99 -1.28
N ASP A 7 6.10 -13.34 -0.36
CA ASP A 7 5.51 -12.66 0.78
C ASP A 7 4.74 -11.39 0.36
N ILE A 8 5.33 -10.59 -0.53
CA ILE A 8 4.66 -9.43 -1.14
C ILE A 8 3.43 -9.89 -1.92
N ALA A 9 3.54 -10.97 -2.71
CA ALA A 9 2.42 -11.49 -3.49
C ALA A 9 1.26 -11.99 -2.59
N LYS A 10 1.58 -12.71 -1.51
CA LYS A 10 0.61 -13.15 -0.51
C LYS A 10 -0.06 -11.96 0.17
N LYS A 11 0.73 -10.99 0.64
CA LYS A 11 0.19 -9.79 1.30
C LYS A 11 -0.66 -8.95 0.35
N THR A 12 -0.30 -8.88 -0.92
CA THR A 12 -1.10 -8.24 -1.97
C THR A 12 -2.47 -8.88 -2.07
N ALA A 13 -2.55 -10.22 -2.11
CA ALA A 13 -3.83 -10.94 -2.16
C ALA A 13 -4.69 -10.67 -0.91
N GLU A 14 -4.09 -10.67 0.28
CA GLU A 14 -4.78 -10.34 1.54
C GLU A 14 -5.34 -8.91 1.52
N ILE A 15 -4.54 -7.93 1.09
CA ILE A 15 -4.96 -6.53 1.00
C ILE A 15 -6.13 -6.39 0.01
N ARG A 16 -6.06 -7.06 -1.16
CA ARG A 16 -7.16 -7.06 -2.14
C ARG A 16 -8.44 -7.64 -1.56
N ALA A 17 -8.36 -8.77 -0.86
CA ALA A 17 -9.51 -9.42 -0.26
C ALA A 17 -10.16 -8.56 0.84
N LYS A 18 -9.35 -7.88 1.65
CA LYS A 18 -9.82 -7.08 2.79
C LYS A 18 -10.33 -5.69 2.40
N TYR A 19 -9.67 -5.02 1.46
CA TYR A 19 -9.95 -3.61 1.13
C TYR A 19 -10.59 -3.41 -0.24
N GLY A 20 -10.58 -4.42 -1.12
CA GLY A 20 -11.10 -4.31 -2.48
C GLY A 20 -10.23 -3.46 -3.42
N PHE A 21 -8.99 -3.14 -3.04
CA PHE A 21 -8.08 -2.38 -3.90
C PHE A 21 -7.73 -3.13 -5.19
N LYS A 22 -7.41 -2.38 -6.24
CA LYS A 22 -6.89 -2.95 -7.49
C LYS A 22 -5.51 -3.54 -7.26
N THR A 23 -5.11 -4.52 -8.07
CA THR A 23 -3.82 -5.21 -7.92
C THR A 23 -2.61 -4.27 -7.87
N PRO A 24 -2.49 -3.24 -8.72
CA PRO A 24 -1.35 -2.31 -8.65
C PRO A 24 -1.27 -1.51 -7.34
N ASP A 25 -2.40 -1.14 -6.77
CA ASP A 25 -2.43 -0.39 -5.50
C ASP A 25 -2.09 -1.31 -4.34
N ALA A 26 -2.70 -2.49 -4.31
CA ALA A 26 -2.47 -3.49 -3.29
C ALA A 26 -1.01 -3.97 -3.26
N ILE A 27 -0.36 -4.09 -4.42
CA ILE A 27 1.04 -4.53 -4.48
C ILE A 27 2.01 -3.43 -4.03
N GLN A 28 1.71 -2.15 -4.30
CA GLN A 28 2.49 -1.04 -3.76
C GLN A 28 2.35 -0.93 -2.24
N LEU A 29 1.12 -1.06 -1.71
CA LEU A 29 0.88 -1.07 -0.27
C LEU A 29 1.55 -2.28 0.43
N ALA A 30 1.47 -3.47 -0.17
CA ALA A 30 2.15 -4.65 0.34
C ALA A 30 3.67 -4.46 0.35
N SER A 31 4.23 -3.89 -0.71
CA SER A 31 5.67 -3.61 -0.81
C SER A 31 6.12 -2.60 0.24
N ALA A 32 5.33 -1.55 0.49
CA ALA A 32 5.63 -0.54 1.51
C ALA A 32 5.58 -1.11 2.94
N LEU A 33 4.63 -2.01 3.21
CA LEU A 33 4.64 -2.77 4.47
C LEU A 33 5.88 -3.67 4.58
N HIS A 34 6.22 -4.37 3.49
CA HIS A 34 7.36 -5.29 3.47
C HIS A 34 8.70 -4.57 3.66
N SER A 35 8.86 -3.34 3.15
CA SER A 35 10.05 -2.53 3.38
C SER A 35 10.16 -1.94 4.77
N GLY A 36 9.14 -2.12 5.62
CA GLY A 36 9.10 -1.51 6.96
C GLY A 36 8.95 0.01 6.92
N SER A 37 8.33 0.56 5.87
CA SER A 37 8.12 2.01 5.77
C SER A 37 7.19 2.50 6.87
N ASP A 38 7.46 3.70 7.40
CA ASP A 38 6.57 4.36 8.39
C ASP A 38 5.34 5.00 7.73
N PHE A 39 5.49 5.46 6.48
CA PHE A 39 4.47 6.20 5.75
C PHE A 39 4.35 5.73 4.29
N PHE A 40 3.15 5.86 3.73
CA PHE A 40 2.89 5.71 2.30
C PHE A 40 2.36 7.04 1.74
N ILE A 41 3.15 7.69 0.89
CA ILE A 41 2.78 8.96 0.27
C ILE A 41 2.11 8.70 -1.07
N THR A 42 0.95 9.30 -1.33
CA THR A 42 0.21 9.11 -2.58
C THR A 42 -0.65 10.32 -2.95
N ASN A 43 -0.93 10.48 -4.24
CA ASN A 43 -1.96 11.43 -4.73
C ASN A 43 -3.36 10.79 -4.75
N ASP A 44 -3.48 9.48 -4.52
CA ASP A 44 -4.75 8.77 -4.62
C ASP A 44 -5.49 8.73 -3.28
N ASN A 45 -6.53 9.55 -3.19
CA ASN A 45 -7.42 9.66 -2.03
C ASN A 45 -8.10 8.35 -1.65
N GLN A 46 -8.27 7.40 -2.59
CA GLN A 46 -8.93 6.13 -2.27
C GLN A 46 -8.10 5.27 -1.30
N LEU A 47 -6.77 5.45 -1.29
CA LEU A 47 -5.85 4.65 -0.48
C LEU A 47 -5.84 5.06 0.99
N ASN A 48 -6.44 6.20 1.37
CA ASN A 48 -6.67 6.57 2.78
C ASN A 48 -7.54 5.57 3.56
N LYS A 49 -8.22 4.66 2.86
CA LYS A 49 -8.94 3.53 3.46
C LYS A 49 -8.00 2.48 4.03
N PHE A 50 -6.73 2.43 3.59
CA PHE A 50 -5.74 1.49 4.11
C PHE A 50 -5.35 1.87 5.54
N LYS A 51 -5.45 0.90 6.47
CA LYS A 51 -5.25 1.13 7.91
C LYS A 51 -4.01 0.45 8.48
N GLU A 52 -3.30 -0.34 7.67
CA GLU A 52 -2.13 -1.09 8.13
C GLU A 52 -0.84 -0.27 8.04
N LEU A 53 -0.87 0.86 7.32
CA LEU A 53 0.23 1.80 7.18
C LEU A 53 -0.32 3.23 7.17
N LYS A 54 0.40 4.20 7.72
CA LYS A 54 -0.03 5.59 7.69
C LYS A 54 0.08 6.14 6.28
N VAL A 55 -1.06 6.45 5.68
CA VAL A 55 -1.14 7.09 4.36
C VAL A 55 -1.11 8.61 4.53
N ILE A 56 -0.27 9.27 3.74
CA ILE A 56 -0.18 10.73 3.64
C ILE A 56 -0.55 11.11 2.20
N LEU A 57 -1.54 11.98 2.06
CA LEU A 57 -1.85 12.55 0.76
C LEU A 57 -0.85 13.66 0.44
N VAL A 58 -0.42 13.75 -0.82
CA VAL A 58 0.52 14.80 -1.24
C VAL A 58 0.00 16.20 -0.91
N ASP A 59 -1.31 16.43 -1.03
CA ASP A 59 -1.96 17.71 -0.67
C ASP A 59 -1.76 18.09 0.81
N GLN A 60 -1.43 17.13 1.68
CA GLN A 60 -1.15 17.36 3.11
C GLN A 60 0.32 17.73 3.40
N LEU A 61 1.21 17.73 2.40
CA LEU A 61 2.63 18.06 2.54
C LEU A 61 2.93 19.56 2.35
N SER A 62 1.90 20.40 2.48
CA SER A 62 1.96 21.86 2.30
C SER A 62 2.64 22.58 3.46
#